data_AF-A0A645J029-F1
#
_entry.id   AF-A0A645J029-F1
#
_cell.length_a   1.000
_cell.length_b   1.000
_cell.length_c   1.000
_cell.angle_alpha   90.00
_cell.angle_beta   90.00
_cell.angle_gamma   90.00
#
_symmetry.space_group_name_H-M   'P 1'
#
loop_
_entity.id
_entity.type
_entity.pdbx_description
1 polymer ?
#
loop_
_entity_poly.entity_id
_entity_poly.type
_entity_poly.pdbx_seq_one_letter_code
_entity_poly.pdbx_strand_id
1 'polypeptide(L)'
;MNYRYPVTKTLADCDPKFQAELEAGGFRVEKQTHKASLYISPESELVTKLLCVYREETGLPAVPKSIGGGTYAKSIPNVVAFGPIFPGDEVREHKPDEFIEVDRLMKNAQIIARAMYELAK
;
A
#
# COMPACT_ATOMS: atom_id res chain seq x y z
N MET A 1 18.61 7.41 -4.93
CA MET A 1 17.40 7.32 -5.79
C MET A 1 16.42 6.31 -5.17
N ASN A 2 15.12 6.60 -5.18
CA ASN A 2 14.08 5.66 -4.73
C ASN A 2 13.08 5.46 -5.87
N TYR A 3 13.17 4.33 -6.57
CA TYR A 3 12.25 3.97 -7.65
C TYR A 3 11.38 2.78 -7.24
N ARG A 4 10.18 2.72 -7.82
CA ARG A 4 9.21 1.64 -7.62
C ARG A 4 8.85 1.08 -8.99
N TYR A 5 8.49 -0.20 -9.04
CA TYR A 5 8.02 -0.87 -10.25
C TYR A 5 6.69 -1.59 -9.97
N PRO A 6 5.81 -1.76 -10.97
CA PRO A 6 4.50 -2.39 -10.78
C PRO A 6 4.64 -3.88 -10.49
N VAL A 7 3.61 -4.47 -9.90
CA VAL A 7 3.63 -5.89 -9.52
C VAL A 7 3.70 -6.87 -10.70
N THR A 8 3.49 -6.38 -11.92
CA THR A 8 3.65 -7.12 -13.17
C THR A 8 5.10 -7.17 -13.66
N LYS A 9 6.05 -6.60 -12.91
CA LYS A 9 7.49 -6.59 -13.18
C LYS A 9 8.26 -7.10 -11.97
N THR A 10 9.48 -7.55 -12.23
CA THR A 10 10.46 -7.97 -11.24
C THR A 10 11.65 -7.01 -11.20
N LEU A 11 12.52 -7.16 -10.21
CA LEU A 11 13.78 -6.40 -10.20
C LEU A 11 14.61 -6.70 -11.46
N ALA A 12 14.66 -7.96 -11.90
CA ALA A 12 15.42 -8.36 -13.08
C ALA A 12 14.91 -7.69 -14.38
N ASP A 13 13.61 -7.35 -14.45
CA ASP A 13 13.04 -6.64 -15.60
C ASP A 13 13.42 -5.15 -15.63
N CYS A 14 13.75 -4.56 -14.47
CA CYS A 14 13.91 -3.12 -14.32
C CYS A 14 15.35 -2.68 -14.03
N ASP A 15 16.09 -3.44 -13.24
CA ASP A 15 17.41 -3.09 -12.74
C ASP A 15 18.46 -2.93 -13.85
N PRO A 16 18.54 -3.82 -14.87
CA PRO A 16 19.54 -3.66 -15.93
C PRO A 16 19.42 -2.31 -16.66
N LYS A 17 18.18 -1.87 -16.91
CA LYS A 17 17.94 -0.56 -17.53
C LYS A 17 18.33 0.58 -16.59
N PHE A 18 17.99 0.48 -15.31
CA PHE A 18 18.34 1.49 -14.31
C PHE A 18 19.86 1.66 -14.16
N GLN A 19 20.62 0.56 -14.10
CA GLN A 19 22.08 0.59 -14.01
C GLN A 19 22.72 1.20 -15.25
N ALA A 20 22.28 0.80 -16.45
CA ALA A 20 22.81 1.30 -17.71
C ALA A 20 22.64 2.83 -17.87
N GLU A 21 21.49 3.37 -17.46
CA GLU A 21 21.23 4.82 -17.52
C GLU A 21 22.09 5.61 -16.53
N LEU A 22 22.32 5.07 -15.33
CA LEU A 22 23.21 5.71 -14.35
C LEU A 22 24.66 5.70 -14.84
N GLU A 23 25.14 4.58 -15.38
CA GLU A 23 26.50 4.45 -15.92
C GLU A 23 26.71 5.37 -17.12
N ALA A 24 25.76 5.45 -18.04
CA ALA A 24 25.78 6.39 -19.16
C ALA A 24 25.83 7.86 -18.68
N GLY A 25 25.24 8.15 -17.53
CA GLY A 25 25.33 9.46 -16.86
C GLY A 25 26.62 9.69 -16.04
N GLY A 26 27.55 8.73 -16.00
CA GLY A 26 28.79 8.81 -15.22
C GLY A 26 28.62 8.53 -13.72
N PHE A 27 27.51 7.92 -13.32
CA PHE A 27 27.24 7.54 -11.93
C PHE A 27 27.45 6.04 -11.70
N ARG A 28 27.75 5.68 -10.46
CA ARG A 28 27.82 4.28 -10.01
C ARG A 28 26.89 4.07 -8.82
N VAL A 29 26.19 2.94 -8.80
CA VAL A 29 25.42 2.51 -7.64
C VAL A 29 26.36 1.90 -6.60
N GLU A 30 26.53 2.58 -5.46
CA GLU A 30 27.32 2.04 -4.34
C GLU A 30 26.53 1.01 -3.51
N LYS A 31 25.23 1.28 -3.30
CA LYS A 31 24.37 0.43 -2.49
C LYS A 31 22.95 0.43 -3.06
N GLN A 32 22.37 -0.75 -3.11
CA GLN A 32 20.98 -0.95 -3.47
C GLN A 32 20.32 -1.86 -2.45
N THR A 33 19.14 -1.44 -2.00
CA THR A 33 18.26 -2.27 -1.17
C THR A 33 16.99 -2.51 -1.96
N HIS A 34 16.55 -3.76 -1.98
CA HIS A 34 15.38 -4.16 -2.73
C HIS A 34 14.30 -4.74 -1.82
N LYS A 35 13.04 -4.42 -2.13
CA LYS A 35 11.86 -5.03 -1.51
C LYS A 35 10.95 -5.49 -2.63
N ALA A 36 10.65 -6.79 -2.67
CA ALA A 36 9.76 -7.36 -3.66
C ALA A 36 8.37 -6.69 -3.67
N SER A 37 7.68 -6.77 -4.81
CA SER A 37 6.28 -6.41 -4.90
C SER A 37 5.43 -7.39 -4.10
N LEU A 38 4.31 -6.90 -3.59
CA LEU A 38 3.30 -7.72 -2.91
C LEU A 38 2.03 -7.65 -3.74
N TYR A 39 1.44 -8.81 -4.03
CA TYR A 39 0.13 -8.93 -4.65
C TYR A 39 -0.70 -9.92 -3.85
N ILE A 40 -1.93 -9.55 -3.57
CA ILE A 40 -2.95 -10.44 -3.05
C ILE A 40 -4.18 -10.24 -3.94
N SER A 41 -4.77 -11.34 -4.39
CA SER A 41 -5.92 -11.30 -5.28
C SER A 41 -7.10 -10.59 -4.59
N PRO A 42 -7.81 -9.69 -5.30
CA PRO A 42 -9.06 -9.07 -4.82
C PRO A 42 -10.12 -10.08 -4.37
N GLU A 43 -10.12 -11.25 -4.99
CA GLU A 43 -11.04 -12.36 -4.75
C GLU A 43 -10.63 -13.23 -3.55
N SER A 44 -9.48 -12.97 -2.93
CA SER A 44 -9.08 -13.68 -1.71
C SER A 44 -10.07 -13.41 -0.58
N GLU A 45 -10.22 -14.40 0.31
CA GLU A 45 -11.13 -14.29 1.46
C GLU A 45 -10.80 -13.07 2.33
N LEU A 46 -9.51 -12.86 2.61
CA LEU A 46 -9.03 -11.72 3.38
C LEU A 46 -9.46 -10.38 2.78
N VAL A 47 -9.18 -10.17 1.48
CA VAL A 47 -9.50 -8.91 0.81
C VAL A 47 -11.01 -8.71 0.72
N THR A 48 -11.74 -9.77 0.38
CA THR A 48 -13.21 -9.72 0.26
C THR A 48 -13.87 -9.34 1.60
N LYS A 49 -13.44 -9.94 2.72
CA LYS A 49 -13.94 -9.61 4.06
C LYS A 49 -13.68 -8.15 4.42
N LEU A 50 -12.45 -7.67 4.20
CA LEU A 50 -12.07 -6.28 4.48
C LEU A 50 -12.83 -5.27 3.63
N LEU A 51 -13.03 -5.55 2.34
CA LEU A 51 -13.83 -4.71 1.44
C LEU A 51 -15.31 -4.69 1.85
N CYS A 52 -15.85 -5.82 2.34
CA CYS A 52 -17.22 -5.87 2.86
C CYS A 52 -17.37 -4.96 4.09
N VAL A 53 -16.45 -5.05 5.06
CA VAL A 53 -16.44 -4.16 6.23
C VAL A 53 -16.33 -2.70 5.83
N TYR A 54 -15.41 -2.36 4.93
CA TYR A 54 -15.27 -0.97 4.45
C TYR A 54 -16.59 -0.46 3.84
N ARG A 55 -17.23 -1.25 2.97
CA ARG A 55 -18.51 -0.89 2.35
C ARG A 55 -19.63 -0.70 3.38
N GLU A 56 -19.77 -1.62 4.32
CA GLU A 56 -20.80 -1.56 5.37
C GLU A 56 -20.61 -0.33 6.27
N GLU A 57 -19.38 -0.03 6.66
CA GLU A 57 -19.07 1.07 7.56
C GLU A 57 -19.12 2.45 6.90
N THR A 58 -18.84 2.53 5.59
CA THR A 58 -18.72 3.83 4.89
C THR A 58 -19.88 4.12 3.95
N GLY A 59 -20.61 3.10 3.48
CA GLY A 59 -21.57 3.22 2.38
C GLY A 59 -20.93 3.51 1.02
N LEU A 60 -19.60 3.53 0.92
CA LEU A 60 -18.86 3.87 -0.30
C LEU A 60 -18.53 2.61 -1.13
N PRO A 61 -18.27 2.77 -2.45
CA PRO A 61 -17.73 1.69 -3.27
C PRO A 61 -16.41 1.14 -2.70
N ALA A 62 -16.37 -0.17 -2.44
CA ALA A 62 -15.19 -0.86 -1.93
C ALA A 62 -14.37 -1.44 -3.10
N VAL A 63 -13.60 -0.57 -3.77
CA VAL A 63 -12.70 -0.96 -4.85
C VAL A 63 -11.27 -1.07 -4.32
N PRO A 64 -10.61 -2.24 -4.43
CA PRO A 64 -9.24 -2.41 -3.98
C PRO A 64 -8.29 -1.58 -4.85
N LYS A 65 -7.20 -1.10 -4.24
CA LYS A 65 -6.18 -0.30 -4.92
C LYS A 65 -4.80 -0.93 -4.74
N SER A 66 -4.00 -0.86 -5.78
CA SER A 66 -2.55 -1.13 -5.72
C SER A 66 -1.80 0.20 -5.68
N ILE A 67 -0.94 0.40 -4.69
CA ILE A 67 -0.15 1.63 -4.53
C ILE A 67 1.34 1.33 -4.43
N GLY A 68 2.17 2.32 -4.78
CA GLY A 68 3.62 2.23 -4.70
C GLY A 68 4.19 2.38 -3.29
N GLY A 69 3.37 2.67 -2.27
CA GLY A 69 3.77 2.85 -0.88
C GLY A 69 4.48 1.62 -0.30
N GLY A 70 5.41 1.85 0.63
CA GLY A 70 6.04 0.76 1.38
C GLY A 70 5.28 0.53 2.68
N THR A 71 4.77 -0.69 2.91
CA THR A 71 4.07 -1.05 4.15
C THR A 71 4.67 -2.31 4.76
N TYR A 72 4.40 -2.54 6.05
CA TYR A 72 4.81 -3.78 6.73
C TYR A 72 4.19 -5.05 6.12
N ALA A 73 3.12 -4.90 5.33
CA ALA A 73 2.49 -6.01 4.63
C ALA A 73 3.47 -6.80 3.74
N LYS A 74 4.53 -6.15 3.25
CA LYS A 74 5.56 -6.81 2.43
C LYS A 74 6.44 -7.80 3.22
N SER A 75 6.42 -7.74 4.55
CA SER A 75 7.29 -8.52 5.41
C SER A 75 6.65 -9.81 5.94
N ILE A 76 5.34 -9.97 5.78
CA ILE A 76 4.56 -11.07 6.36
C ILE A 76 3.62 -11.63 5.28
N PRO A 77 3.57 -12.95 5.04
CA PRO A 77 2.62 -13.52 4.09
C PRO A 77 1.18 -13.25 4.53
N ASN A 78 0.27 -13.12 3.56
CA ASN A 78 -1.16 -12.91 3.79
C ASN A 78 -1.51 -11.65 4.60
N VAL A 79 -0.73 -10.58 4.45
CA VAL A 79 -1.03 -9.27 5.04
C VAL A 79 -1.30 -8.26 3.93
N VAL A 80 -2.30 -7.40 4.13
CA VAL A 80 -2.60 -6.26 3.25
C VAL A 80 -2.54 -4.95 4.04
N ALA A 81 -2.40 -3.84 3.33
CA ALA A 81 -2.64 -2.52 3.91
C ALA A 81 -4.14 -2.19 3.84
N PHE A 82 -4.69 -1.65 4.93
CA PHE A 82 -6.12 -1.31 5.04
C PHE A 82 -6.29 0.01 5.81
N GLY A 83 -6.94 1.01 5.20
CA GLY A 83 -7.01 2.39 5.69
C GLY A 83 -5.74 3.23 5.42
N PRO A 84 -5.60 4.44 6.01
CA PRO A 84 -6.66 5.23 6.64
C PRO A 84 -7.29 6.28 5.70
N ILE A 85 -6.74 6.45 4.50
CA ILE A 85 -7.11 7.52 3.57
C ILE A 85 -8.42 7.17 2.86
N PHE A 86 -9.41 8.06 2.91
CA PHE A 86 -10.66 7.91 2.18
C PHE A 86 -10.59 8.55 0.77
N PRO A 87 -11.49 8.17 -0.15
CA PRO A 87 -11.60 8.85 -1.44
C PRO A 87 -11.83 10.36 -1.27
N GLY A 88 -10.96 11.17 -1.89
CA GLY A 88 -11.02 12.63 -1.84
C GLY A 88 -10.20 13.25 -0.71
N ASP A 89 -9.70 12.47 0.24
CA ASP A 89 -8.78 12.99 1.25
C ASP A 89 -7.44 13.39 0.61
N GLU A 90 -6.82 14.42 1.18
CA GLU A 90 -5.47 14.82 0.80
C GLU A 90 -4.45 13.83 1.36
N VAL A 91 -3.54 13.37 0.50
CA VAL A 91 -2.37 12.58 0.90
C VAL A 91 -1.34 13.52 1.51
N ARG A 92 -1.21 13.51 2.84
CA ARG A 92 -0.35 14.41 3.63
C ARG A 92 0.91 13.76 4.17
N GLU A 93 1.03 12.44 4.04
CA GLU A 93 2.17 11.69 4.54
C GLU A 93 3.48 12.26 3.98
N HIS A 94 4.42 12.55 4.87
CA HIS A 94 5.73 13.13 4.55
C HIS A 94 5.71 14.57 4.02
N LYS A 95 4.59 15.29 4.15
CA LYS A 95 4.52 16.74 3.87
C LYS A 95 4.63 17.56 5.16
N PRO A 96 4.97 18.87 5.09
CA PRO A 96 4.86 19.77 6.23
C PRO A 96 3.45 19.78 6.82
N ASP A 97 3.35 20.02 8.13
CA ASP A 97 2.09 20.10 8.86
C ASP A 97 1.21 18.85 8.68
N GLU A 98 1.81 17.66 8.69
CA GLU A 98 1.10 16.38 8.61
C GLU A 98 0.13 16.19 9.80
N PHE A 99 -1.14 15.92 9.50
CA PHE A 99 -2.17 15.63 10.49
C PHE A 99 -3.22 14.66 9.94
N ILE A 100 -4.03 14.11 10.84
CA ILE A 100 -5.28 13.42 10.55
C ILE A 100 -6.42 14.13 11.28
N GLU A 101 -7.56 14.34 10.63
CA GLU A 101 -8.73 14.91 11.28
C GLU A 101 -9.24 13.93 12.38
N VAL A 102 -9.66 14.45 13.52
CA VAL A 102 -10.13 13.61 14.65
C VAL A 102 -11.27 12.68 14.21
N ASP A 103 -12.21 13.18 13.42
CA ASP A 103 -13.31 12.36 12.90
C ASP A 103 -12.82 11.25 11.95
N ARG A 104 -11.79 11.53 11.14
CA ARG A 104 -11.16 10.52 10.28
C ARG A 104 -10.43 9.46 11.09
N LEU A 105 -9.72 9.87 12.14
CA LEU A 105 -9.07 8.96 13.08
C LEU A 105 -10.10 8.04 13.75
N MET A 106 -11.17 8.62 14.30
CA MET A 106 -12.21 7.85 14.98
C MET A 106 -12.95 6.91 14.04
N LYS A 107 -13.27 7.35 12.81
CA LYS A 107 -13.91 6.49 11.81
C LYS A 107 -13.01 5.33 11.38
N ASN A 108 -11.72 5.58 11.20
CA ASN A 108 -10.75 4.51 10.92
C ASN A 108 -10.66 3.51 12.07
N ALA A 109 -10.60 3.96 13.32
CA ALA A 109 -10.57 3.08 14.49
C ALA A 109 -11.80 2.14 14.54
N GLN A 110 -12.99 2.67 14.25
CA GLN A 110 -14.23 1.87 14.17
C GLN A 110 -14.16 0.82 13.06
N ILE A 111 -13.73 1.21 11.85
CA ILE A 111 -13.59 0.31 10.70
C ILE A 111 -12.57 -0.81 11.00
N ILE A 112 -11.43 -0.48 11.59
CA ILE A 112 -10.39 -1.45 11.96
C ILE A 112 -10.91 -2.40 13.03
N ALA A 113 -11.61 -1.91 14.06
CA ALA A 113 -12.20 -2.76 15.09
C ALA A 113 -13.24 -3.73 14.49
N ARG A 114 -14.11 -3.25 13.60
CA ARG A 114 -15.09 -4.08 12.88
C ARG A 114 -14.41 -5.13 12.01
N ALA A 115 -13.31 -4.78 11.35
CA ALA A 115 -12.51 -5.69 10.54
C ALA A 115 -11.85 -6.78 11.37
N MET A 116 -11.23 -6.41 12.50
CA MET A 116 -10.65 -7.39 13.44
C MET A 116 -11.70 -8.38 13.94
N TYR A 117 -12.89 -7.87 14.31
CA TYR A 117 -14.00 -8.72 14.72
C TYR A 117 -14.46 -9.67 13.62
N GLU A 118 -14.60 -9.19 12.37
CA GLU A 118 -15.03 -10.02 11.24
C GLU A 118 -14.01 -11.09 10.85
N LEU A 119 -12.71 -10.77 10.95
CA LEU A 119 -11.63 -11.71 10.64
C LEU A 119 -11.44 -12.79 11.72
N ALA A 120 -11.94 -12.56 12.94
CA ALA A 120 -11.83 -13.47 14.07
C ALA A 120 -13.03 -14.42 14.24
N LYS A 121 -14.09 -14.26 13.43
CA LYS A 121 -15.23 -15.19 13.36
C LYS A 121 -14.89 -16.41 12.51
#